data_AF-Q9Z655-F1
#
_entry.id   AF-Q9Z655-F1
#
_cell.length_a   1.000
_cell.length_b   1.000
_cell.length_c   1.000
_cell.angle_alpha   90.00
_cell.angle_beta   90.00
_cell.angle_gamma   90.00
#
_symmetry.space_group_name_H-M   'P 1'
#
loop_
_entity.id
_entity.type
_entity.pdbx_description
1 polymer ?
#
loop_
_entity_poly.entity_id
_entity_poly.type
_entity_poly.pdbx_seq_one_letter_code
_entity_poly.pdbx_strand_id
1 'polypeptide(L)'
;MPDCDVTEYYSFPDTVEHLTRIRRILNAPALKLRPLFKSWKAKLLKLAKRLDQERLLVLQDNVEELNRYDAVVATEYTAGILKQMGLNHPRLILLMHGAGDRYVNDEHLVKEFDLTLISGRKVTHDFKQKGLITDQTSRIIGYPKFDVFEAIRKKMAYPFQNQRPFALYNPHLQNGNLNSSPVFYESLWSRFLIQHILTIWLLPLISNNFTKILR
;
A
#
# COMPACT_ATOMS: atom_id res chain seq x y z
N MET A 1 -1.65 -16.66 -14.86
CA MET A 1 -0.76 -17.77 -14.47
C MET A 1 -1.58 -19.03 -14.62
N PRO A 2 -1.32 -19.86 -15.65
CA PRO A 2 -2.23 -20.95 -16.00
C PRO A 2 -2.46 -21.97 -14.88
N ASP A 3 -1.54 -22.06 -13.90
CA ASP A 3 -1.55 -23.11 -12.87
C ASP A 3 -1.66 -22.59 -11.43
N CYS A 4 -2.14 -21.36 -11.21
CA CYS A 4 -2.31 -20.81 -9.86
C CYS A 4 -3.74 -20.34 -9.62
N ASP A 5 -4.39 -20.83 -8.56
CA ASP A 5 -5.60 -20.23 -8.01
C ASP A 5 -5.23 -19.11 -7.04
N VAL A 6 -5.78 -17.92 -7.24
CA VAL A 6 -5.44 -16.73 -6.46
C VAL A 6 -6.71 -16.16 -5.84
N THR A 7 -6.69 -16.06 -4.51
CA THR A 7 -7.74 -15.38 -3.73
C THR A 7 -7.17 -14.10 -3.12
N GLU A 8 -7.82 -12.97 -3.40
CA GLU A 8 -7.50 -11.69 -2.79
C GLU A 8 -8.33 -11.47 -1.52
N TYR A 9 -7.61 -11.37 -0.41
CA TYR A 9 -8.19 -11.01 0.87
C TYR A 9 -8.25 -9.49 1.06
N TYR A 10 -9.36 -9.00 1.57
CA TYR A 10 -9.54 -7.57 1.85
C TYR A 10 -10.15 -7.30 3.22
N SER A 11 -9.73 -6.20 3.85
CA SER A 11 -10.22 -5.75 5.16
C SER A 11 -11.28 -4.64 5.05
N PHE A 12 -11.26 -3.89 3.95
CA PHE A 12 -12.16 -2.76 3.67
C PHE A 12 -12.86 -2.97 2.31
N PRO A 13 -14.19 -2.80 2.23
CA PRO A 13 -14.93 -2.96 0.97
C PRO A 13 -14.43 -2.03 -0.15
N ASP A 14 -14.06 -0.79 0.17
CA ASP A 14 -13.58 0.21 -0.81
C ASP A 14 -12.33 -0.26 -1.57
N THR A 15 -11.52 -1.13 -0.96
CA THR A 15 -10.36 -1.74 -1.61
C THR A 15 -10.76 -2.57 -2.84
N VAL A 16 -11.93 -3.23 -2.80
CA VAL A 16 -12.40 -4.08 -3.91
C VAL A 16 -12.66 -3.27 -5.17
N GLU A 17 -13.24 -2.07 -5.03
CA GLU A 17 -13.48 -1.18 -6.18
C GLU A 17 -12.15 -0.77 -6.83
N HIS A 18 -11.17 -0.37 -6.01
CA HIS A 18 -9.84 0.00 -6.50
C HIS A 18 -9.14 -1.15 -7.21
N LEU A 19 -9.14 -2.36 -6.64
CA LEU A 19 -8.52 -3.53 -7.25
C LEU A 19 -9.21 -3.93 -8.56
N THR A 20 -10.54 -3.81 -8.62
CA THR A 20 -11.31 -4.06 -9.86
C THR A 20 -10.93 -3.06 -10.95
N ARG A 21 -10.77 -1.78 -10.60
CA ARG A 21 -10.32 -0.74 -11.53
C ARG A 21 -8.90 -1.02 -12.05
N ILE A 22 -7.97 -1.38 -11.17
CA ILE A 22 -6.58 -1.69 -11.55
C ILE A 22 -6.55 -2.87 -12.53
N ARG A 23 -7.27 -3.96 -12.25
CA ARG A 23 -7.36 -5.11 -13.17
C ARG A 23 -7.86 -4.73 -14.55
N ARG A 24 -8.93 -3.93 -14.62
CA ARG A 24 -9.47 -3.44 -15.90
C ARG A 24 -8.43 -2.62 -16.68
N ILE A 25 -7.61 -1.84 -15.99
CA ILE A 25 -6.54 -1.06 -16.61
C ILE A 25 -5.44 -1.97 -17.15
N LEU A 26 -5.06 -3.00 -16.38
CA LEU A 26 -4.05 -3.99 -16.76
C LEU A 26 -4.55 -5.07 -17.73
N ASN A 27 -5.85 -5.09 -18.07
CA ASN A 27 -6.50 -6.20 -18.78
C ASN A 27 -6.26 -7.56 -18.09
N ALA A 28 -6.22 -7.57 -16.76
CA ALA A 28 -6.02 -8.76 -15.96
C ALA A 28 -7.36 -9.46 -15.63
N PRO A 29 -7.37 -10.80 -15.47
CA PRO A 29 -8.58 -11.53 -15.10
C PRO A 29 -9.10 -11.12 -13.72
N ALA A 30 -10.40 -11.30 -13.50
CA ALA A 30 -10.97 -11.24 -12.16
C ALA A 30 -10.37 -12.36 -11.30
N LEU A 31 -10.09 -12.08 -10.03
CA LEU A 31 -9.70 -13.10 -9.06
C LEU A 31 -10.80 -13.27 -8.02
N LYS A 32 -10.76 -14.40 -7.32
CA LYS A 32 -11.65 -14.65 -6.19
C LYS A 32 -11.39 -13.62 -5.10
N LEU A 33 -12.44 -13.01 -4.59
CA LEU A 33 -12.37 -11.99 -3.54
C LEU A 33 -12.96 -12.57 -2.26
N ARG A 34 -12.29 -12.36 -1.12
CA ARG A 34 -12.80 -12.79 0.18
C ARG A 34 -12.52 -11.74 1.26
N PRO A 35 -13.52 -11.32 2.04
CA PRO A 35 -13.24 -10.48 3.19
C PRO A 35 -12.47 -11.27 4.24
N LEU A 36 -11.51 -10.63 4.91
CA LEU A 36 -10.93 -11.18 6.13
C LEU A 36 -12.03 -11.29 7.19
N PHE A 37 -12.10 -12.44 7.85
CA PHE A 37 -12.98 -12.63 8.99
C PHE A 37 -12.59 -11.66 10.11
N LYS A 38 -13.58 -11.10 10.79
CA LYS A 38 -13.38 -10.21 11.94
C LYS A 38 -14.30 -10.63 13.06
N SER A 39 -13.73 -11.16 14.13
CA SER A 39 -14.48 -11.46 15.35
C SER A 39 -15.17 -10.21 15.90
N TRP A 40 -16.17 -10.42 16.75
CA TRP A 40 -16.84 -9.31 17.43
C TRP A 40 -15.86 -8.46 18.27
N LYS A 41 -14.82 -9.10 18.83
CA LYS A 41 -13.73 -8.42 19.55
C LYS A 41 -12.94 -7.50 18.63
N ALA A 42 -12.58 -7.97 17.43
CA ALA A 42 -11.90 -7.14 16.43
C ALA A 42 -12.76 -5.93 16.01
N LYS A 43 -14.07 -6.15 15.80
CA LYS A 43 -15.02 -5.07 15.50
C LYS A 43 -15.10 -4.05 16.65
N LEU A 44 -15.12 -4.50 17.90
CA LEU A 44 -15.13 -3.64 19.07
C LEU A 44 -13.83 -2.81 19.18
N LEU A 45 -12.67 -3.44 18.96
CA LEU A 45 -11.37 -2.73 18.95
C LEU A 45 -11.33 -1.65 17.86
N LYS A 46 -11.90 -1.94 16.67
CA LYS A 46 -12.05 -0.94 15.60
C LYS A 46 -12.89 0.25 16.04
N LEU A 47 -14.05 0.01 16.68
CA LEU A 47 -14.92 1.08 17.21
C LEU A 47 -14.21 1.91 18.28
N ALA A 48 -13.41 1.27 19.12
CA ALA A 48 -12.57 1.92 20.12
C ALA A 48 -11.31 2.60 19.54
N LYS A 49 -11.15 2.65 18.20
CA LYS A 49 -9.99 3.21 17.49
C LYS A 49 -8.64 2.59 17.89
N ARG A 50 -8.65 1.36 18.41
CA ARG A 50 -7.44 0.58 18.75
C ARG A 50 -6.96 -0.22 17.55
N LEU A 51 -6.51 0.49 16.51
CA LEU A 51 -6.27 -0.08 15.19
C LEU A 51 -5.15 -1.14 15.17
N ASP A 52 -4.08 -0.96 15.94
CA ASP A 52 -3.00 -1.96 15.97
C ASP A 52 -3.46 -3.27 16.63
N GLN A 53 -4.23 -3.18 17.71
CA GLN A 53 -4.82 -4.36 18.36
C GLN A 53 -5.87 -5.03 17.46
N GLU A 54 -6.68 -4.25 16.74
CA GLU A 54 -7.61 -4.80 15.73
C GLU A 54 -6.85 -5.55 14.64
N ARG A 55 -5.78 -4.97 14.08
CA ARG A 55 -4.98 -5.60 13.04
C ARG A 55 -4.43 -6.95 13.49
N LEU A 56 -3.82 -7.00 14.67
CA LEU A 56 -3.27 -8.25 15.22
C LEU A 56 -4.35 -9.31 15.42
N LEU A 57 -5.50 -8.92 15.95
CA LEU A 57 -6.60 -9.85 16.16
C LEU A 57 -7.21 -10.33 14.85
N VAL A 58 -7.32 -9.47 13.83
CA VAL A 58 -7.77 -9.89 12.49
C VAL A 58 -6.78 -10.87 11.86
N LEU A 59 -5.47 -10.66 12.03
CA LEU A 59 -4.48 -11.64 11.56
C LEU A 59 -4.67 -12.98 12.26
N GLN A 60 -4.79 -12.97 13.60
CA GLN A 60 -5.01 -14.16 14.42
C GLN A 60 -6.30 -14.91 14.02
N ASP A 61 -7.40 -14.18 13.87
CA ASP A 61 -8.73 -14.69 13.49
C ASP A 61 -8.74 -15.43 12.14
N ASN A 62 -7.72 -15.23 11.29
CA ASN A 62 -7.67 -15.79 9.93
C ASN A 62 -6.51 -16.78 9.73
N VAL A 63 -5.66 -17.07 10.72
CA VAL A 63 -4.49 -17.95 10.56
C VAL A 63 -4.88 -19.33 10.01
N GLU A 64 -5.94 -19.95 10.55
CA GLU A 64 -6.39 -21.27 10.11
C GLU A 64 -6.82 -21.30 8.65
N GLU A 65 -7.53 -20.27 8.19
CA GLU A 65 -7.92 -20.15 6.78
C GLU A 65 -6.70 -19.89 5.89
N LEU A 66 -5.77 -19.04 6.32
CA LEU A 66 -4.54 -18.75 5.56
C LEU A 66 -3.62 -19.97 5.46
N ASN A 67 -3.65 -20.89 6.43
CA ASN A 67 -2.93 -22.16 6.37
C ASN A 67 -3.41 -23.12 5.26
N ARG A 68 -4.53 -22.82 4.59
CA ARG A 68 -5.06 -23.64 3.48
C ARG A 68 -4.41 -23.34 2.13
N TYR A 69 -3.53 -22.34 2.07
CA TYR A 69 -2.84 -21.90 0.85
C TYR A 69 -1.39 -22.38 0.85
N ASP A 70 -0.79 -22.47 -0.33
CA ASP A 70 0.65 -22.78 -0.49
C ASP A 70 1.54 -21.56 -0.26
N ALA A 71 0.99 -20.36 -0.49
CA ALA A 71 1.67 -19.10 -0.28
C ALA A 71 0.70 -18.00 0.16
N VAL A 72 1.20 -17.08 0.98
CA VAL A 72 0.51 -15.86 1.41
C VAL A 72 1.38 -14.68 1.08
N VAL A 73 0.88 -13.74 0.28
CA VAL A 73 1.59 -12.50 -0.07
C VAL A 73 0.99 -11.35 0.73
N ALA A 74 1.83 -10.63 1.48
CA ALA A 74 1.44 -9.47 2.26
C ALA A 74 2.28 -8.25 1.89
N THR A 75 1.72 -7.05 2.04
CA THR A 75 2.44 -5.80 1.77
C THR A 75 3.00 -5.12 3.01
N GLU A 76 2.67 -5.61 4.20
CA GLU A 76 2.97 -4.99 5.50
C GLU A 76 3.87 -5.88 6.35
N TYR A 77 4.84 -5.28 7.06
CA TYR A 77 5.79 -6.03 7.90
C TYR A 77 5.09 -6.78 9.04
N THR A 78 4.02 -6.20 9.61
CA THR A 78 3.26 -6.80 10.70
C THR A 78 2.74 -8.20 10.36
N ALA A 79 2.54 -8.53 9.08
CA ALA A 79 2.12 -9.87 8.67
C ALA A 79 3.15 -10.96 9.04
N GLY A 80 4.41 -10.61 9.28
CA GLY A 80 5.43 -11.54 9.79
C GLY A 80 5.02 -12.19 11.13
N ILE A 81 4.19 -11.51 11.94
CA ILE A 81 3.66 -12.08 13.19
C ILE A 81 2.78 -13.32 12.97
N LEU A 82 2.24 -13.53 11.75
CA LEU A 82 1.46 -14.72 11.42
C LEU A 82 2.24 -16.01 11.67
N LYS A 83 3.57 -16.02 11.43
CA LYS A 83 4.42 -17.18 11.75
C LYS A 83 4.36 -17.52 13.24
N GLN A 84 4.43 -16.51 14.10
CA GLN A 84 4.32 -16.66 15.56
C GLN A 84 2.91 -17.07 16.00
N MET A 85 1.89 -16.74 15.20
CA MET A 85 0.48 -17.12 15.45
C MET A 85 0.11 -18.51 14.89
N GLY A 86 1.05 -19.25 14.30
CA GLY A 86 0.82 -20.62 13.81
C GLY A 86 0.61 -20.75 12.29
N LEU A 87 0.99 -19.74 11.49
CA LEU A 87 1.02 -19.86 10.04
C LEU A 87 2.22 -20.70 9.59
N ASN A 88 2.02 -22.01 9.50
CA ASN A 88 3.11 -22.98 9.35
C ASN A 88 3.14 -23.66 7.98
N HIS A 89 2.01 -23.69 7.25
CA HIS A 89 1.93 -24.34 5.95
C HIS A 89 2.41 -23.45 4.78
N PRO A 90 1.84 -22.24 4.55
CA PRO A 90 2.21 -21.44 3.39
C PRO A 90 3.61 -20.81 3.53
N ARG A 91 4.22 -20.58 2.36
CA ARG A 91 5.31 -19.61 2.23
C ARG A 91 4.77 -18.20 2.44
N LEU A 92 5.30 -17.47 3.41
CA LEU A 92 4.93 -16.10 3.68
C LEU A 92 5.85 -15.16 2.89
N ILE A 93 5.29 -14.36 2.00
CA ILE A 93 6.01 -13.52 1.05
C ILE A 93 5.68 -12.05 1.33
N LEU A 94 6.72 -11.23 1.52
CA LEU A 94 6.59 -9.78 1.68
C LEU A 94 6.73 -9.09 0.33
N LEU A 95 5.76 -8.26 -0.04
CA LEU A 95 5.84 -7.35 -1.17
C LEU A 95 6.09 -5.92 -0.67
N MET A 96 7.30 -5.40 -0.88
CA MET A 96 7.66 -4.06 -0.44
C MET A 96 6.90 -2.97 -1.22
N HIS A 97 6.26 -2.06 -0.50
CA HIS A 97 5.47 -0.98 -1.10
C HIS A 97 6.13 0.42 -1.02
N GLY A 98 7.17 0.58 -0.19
CA GLY A 98 7.88 1.85 0.07
C GLY A 98 9.32 1.90 -0.46
N ALA A 99 9.96 3.07 -0.34
CA ALA A 99 11.39 3.29 -0.68
C ALA A 99 12.35 2.99 0.48
N GLY A 100 11.83 2.66 1.66
CA GLY A 100 12.63 2.28 2.83
C GLY A 100 13.36 3.44 3.53
N ASP A 101 13.02 4.69 3.22
CA ASP A 101 13.76 5.86 3.73
C ASP A 101 13.52 6.17 5.22
N ARG A 102 12.63 5.44 5.91
CA ARG A 102 12.35 5.61 7.33
C ARG A 102 12.29 4.26 8.02
N TYR A 103 12.85 4.23 9.23
CA TYR A 103 12.64 3.11 10.14
C TYR A 103 11.16 2.95 10.48
N VAL A 104 10.69 1.71 10.46
CA VAL A 104 9.34 1.33 10.88
C VAL A 104 9.48 0.36 12.05
N ASN A 105 8.69 0.54 13.11
CA ASN A 105 8.83 -0.27 14.34
C ASN A 105 8.78 -1.78 14.10
N ASP A 106 7.96 -2.21 13.13
CA ASP A 106 7.74 -3.61 12.79
C ASP A 106 8.78 -4.17 11.79
N GLU A 107 9.80 -3.40 11.40
CA GLU A 107 10.81 -3.81 10.42
C GLU A 107 11.57 -5.08 10.84
N HIS A 108 11.70 -5.34 12.14
CA HIS A 108 12.28 -6.57 12.66
C HIS A 108 11.50 -7.84 12.26
N LEU A 109 10.22 -7.74 11.90
CA LEU A 109 9.39 -8.87 11.45
C LEU A 109 9.69 -9.28 10.00
N VAL A 110 10.47 -8.50 9.24
CA VAL A 110 10.88 -8.85 7.87
C VAL A 110 11.61 -10.21 7.84
N LYS A 111 12.34 -10.55 8.90
CA LYS A 111 13.07 -11.83 9.03
C LYS A 111 12.16 -13.07 9.06
N GLU A 112 10.87 -12.90 9.37
CA GLU A 112 9.90 -13.99 9.46
C GLU A 112 9.37 -14.42 8.09
N PHE A 113 9.63 -13.64 7.04
CA PHE A 113 9.17 -13.93 5.69
C PHE A 113 10.11 -14.92 4.99
N ASP A 114 9.51 -15.90 4.31
CA ASP A 114 10.24 -16.86 3.48
C ASP A 114 10.89 -16.17 2.26
N LEU A 115 10.26 -15.12 1.75
CA LEU A 115 10.75 -14.34 0.62
C LEU A 115 10.33 -12.88 0.72
N THR A 116 11.28 -11.96 0.56
CA THR A 116 11.03 -10.51 0.46
C THR A 116 11.26 -10.02 -0.97
N LEU A 117 10.21 -9.48 -1.58
CA LEU A 117 10.21 -8.87 -2.91
C LEU A 117 10.48 -7.37 -2.78
N ILE A 118 11.67 -6.95 -3.20
CA ILE A 118 12.23 -5.63 -2.92
C ILE A 118 12.20 -4.75 -4.17
N SER A 119 12.02 -3.46 -3.97
CA SER A 119 11.93 -2.49 -5.05
C SER A 119 13.25 -2.14 -5.72
N GLY A 120 14.39 -2.25 -5.03
CA GLY A 120 15.68 -1.88 -5.58
C GLY A 120 16.87 -2.21 -4.69
N ARG A 121 18.07 -1.90 -5.23
CA ARG A 121 19.35 -2.25 -4.62
C ARG A 121 19.61 -1.55 -3.28
N LYS A 122 19.17 -0.29 -3.13
CA LYS A 122 19.33 0.47 -1.87
C LYS A 122 18.71 -0.27 -0.69
N VAL A 123 17.41 -0.54 -0.76
CA VAL A 123 16.68 -1.27 0.29
C VAL A 123 17.27 -2.66 0.53
N THR A 124 17.68 -3.35 -0.54
CA THR A 124 18.34 -4.67 -0.42
C THR A 124 19.63 -4.57 0.39
N HIS A 125 20.45 -3.56 0.13
CA HIS A 125 21.69 -3.33 0.86
C HIS A 125 21.41 -3.01 2.34
N ASP A 126 20.49 -2.09 2.61
CA ASP A 126 20.13 -1.67 3.97
C ASP A 126 19.58 -2.85 4.80
N PHE A 127 18.69 -3.66 4.21
CA PHE A 127 18.11 -4.82 4.89
C PHE A 127 19.11 -5.94 5.13
N LYS A 128 20.06 -6.16 4.20
CA LYS A 128 21.17 -7.10 4.42
C LYS A 128 22.08 -6.64 5.54
N GLN A 129 22.45 -5.36 5.58
CA GLN A 129 23.27 -4.81 6.67
C GLN A 129 22.61 -4.98 8.04
N LYS A 130 21.28 -4.86 8.09
CA LYS A 130 20.48 -5.08 9.31
C LYS A 130 20.21 -6.56 9.63
N GLY A 131 20.66 -7.49 8.78
CA GLY A 131 20.42 -8.93 8.95
C GLY A 131 18.96 -9.36 8.80
N LEU A 132 18.14 -8.57 8.11
CA LEU A 132 16.70 -8.85 7.92
C LEU A 132 16.44 -9.81 6.75
N ILE A 133 17.34 -9.84 5.76
CA ILE A 133 17.23 -10.66 4.55
C ILE A 133 18.60 -11.21 4.14
N THR A 134 18.59 -12.21 3.27
CA THR A 134 19.77 -12.76 2.59
C THR A 134 19.55 -12.80 1.07
N ASP A 135 20.58 -13.20 0.31
CA ASP A 135 20.43 -13.48 -1.12
C ASP A 135 19.46 -14.62 -1.42
N GLN A 136 19.20 -15.51 -0.46
CA GLN A 136 18.27 -16.62 -0.58
C GLN A 136 16.83 -16.19 -0.28
N THR A 137 16.64 -15.25 0.67
CA THR A 137 15.33 -14.80 1.13
C THR A 137 14.87 -13.48 0.51
N SER A 138 15.55 -12.96 -0.52
CA SER A 138 15.15 -11.72 -1.18
C SER A 138 15.32 -11.70 -2.69
N ARG A 139 14.45 -10.98 -3.39
CA ARG A 139 14.53 -10.75 -4.84
C ARG A 139 14.17 -9.30 -5.17
N ILE A 140 14.96 -8.66 -6.02
CA ILE A 140 14.63 -7.33 -6.55
C ILE A 140 13.65 -7.50 -7.72
N ILE A 141 12.47 -6.89 -7.61
CA ILE A 141 11.42 -6.96 -8.63
C ILE A 141 10.96 -5.59 -9.14
N GLY A 142 11.51 -4.49 -8.59
CA GLY A 142 11.02 -3.14 -8.89
C GLY A 142 9.73 -2.82 -8.14
N TYR A 143 8.98 -1.83 -8.64
CA TYR A 143 7.72 -1.40 -8.04
C TYR A 143 6.54 -1.82 -8.90
N PRO A 144 5.72 -2.81 -8.49
CA PRO A 144 4.56 -3.24 -9.28
C PRO A 144 3.55 -2.12 -9.59
N LYS A 145 3.49 -1.08 -8.75
CA LYS A 145 2.66 0.10 -9.02
C LYS A 145 3.08 0.86 -10.29
N PHE A 146 4.33 0.75 -10.74
CA PHE A 146 4.79 1.36 -11.99
C PHE A 146 4.17 0.70 -13.21
N ASP A 147 3.89 -0.61 -13.17
CA ASP A 147 3.18 -1.31 -14.24
C ASP A 147 1.76 -0.74 -14.41
N VAL A 148 1.09 -0.44 -13.28
CA VAL A 148 -0.22 0.21 -13.27
C VAL A 148 -0.13 1.61 -13.86
N PHE A 149 0.86 2.42 -13.45
CA PHE A 149 1.03 3.77 -14.00
C PHE A 149 1.35 3.76 -15.49
N GLU A 150 2.15 2.81 -15.97
CA GLU A 150 2.44 2.66 -17.39
C GLU A 150 1.16 2.33 -18.17
N ALA A 151 0.34 1.40 -17.67
CA ALA A 151 -0.93 1.04 -18.27
C ALA A 151 -1.95 2.20 -18.25
N ILE A 152 -2.01 2.98 -17.15
CA ILE A 152 -2.81 4.20 -17.06
C ILE A 152 -2.35 5.19 -18.13
N ARG A 153 -1.05 5.45 -18.23
CA ARG A 153 -0.47 6.41 -19.18
C ARG A 153 -0.80 6.03 -20.64
N LYS A 154 -0.78 4.74 -20.97
CA LYS A 154 -1.17 4.24 -22.30
C LYS A 154 -2.64 4.47 -22.62
N LYS A 155 -3.53 4.40 -21.62
CA LYS A 155 -4.98 4.60 -21.79
C LYS A 155 -5.41 6.06 -21.64
N MET A 156 -4.64 6.88 -20.93
CA MET A 156 -4.96 8.28 -20.61
C MET A 156 -3.68 9.11 -20.63
N ALA A 157 -3.46 9.85 -21.72
CA ALA A 157 -2.24 10.65 -21.91
C ALA A 157 -2.16 11.87 -20.98
N TYR A 158 -3.30 12.46 -20.62
CA TYR A 158 -3.38 13.62 -19.73
C TYR A 158 -4.44 13.44 -18.63
N PRO A 159 -4.13 13.79 -17.37
CA PRO A 159 -5.10 13.73 -16.27
C PRO A 159 -6.20 14.82 -16.36
N PHE A 160 -6.01 15.84 -17.20
CA PHE A 160 -6.91 16.97 -17.36
C PHE A 160 -7.25 17.23 -18.82
N GLN A 161 -8.53 17.56 -19.09
CA GLN A 161 -9.03 17.86 -20.44
C GLN A 161 -8.38 19.12 -21.03
N ASN A 162 -7.99 20.09 -20.19
CA ASN A 162 -7.41 21.35 -20.62
C ASN A 162 -5.95 21.24 -21.12
N GLN A 163 -5.33 20.05 -21.01
CA GLN A 163 -3.95 19.75 -21.41
C GLN A 163 -2.89 20.72 -20.86
N ARG A 164 -3.23 21.51 -19.84
CA ARG A 164 -2.29 22.45 -19.23
C ARG A 164 -1.26 21.69 -18.39
N PRO A 165 -0.03 22.21 -18.28
CA PRO A 165 0.91 21.74 -17.27
C PRO A 165 0.25 21.74 -15.88
N PHE A 166 0.60 20.76 -15.06
CA PHE A 166 0.04 20.65 -13.72
C PHE A 166 1.12 20.36 -12.67
N ALA A 167 0.85 20.79 -11.44
CA ALA A 167 1.69 20.49 -10.28
C ALA A 167 0.86 19.72 -9.24
N LEU A 168 1.44 18.66 -8.68
CA LEU A 168 0.85 17.89 -7.59
C LEU A 168 1.55 18.25 -6.28
N TYR A 169 0.79 18.75 -5.31
CA TYR A 169 1.28 18.95 -3.95
C TYR A 169 0.64 17.90 -3.02
N ASN A 170 1.49 17.07 -2.42
CA ASN A 170 1.11 15.95 -1.55
C ASN A 170 1.92 15.96 -0.24
N PRO A 171 1.60 16.87 0.71
CA PRO A 171 2.35 17.00 1.95
C PRO A 171 2.15 15.80 2.88
N HIS A 172 3.16 15.51 3.70
CA HIS A 172 3.07 14.46 4.73
C HIS A 172 2.17 14.85 5.90
N LEU A 173 1.43 13.86 6.44
CA LEU A 173 0.48 14.01 7.55
C LEU A 173 1.11 14.06 8.95
N GLN A 174 2.41 13.80 9.07
CA GLN A 174 3.02 13.60 10.38
C GLN A 174 3.23 14.93 11.10
N ASN A 175 2.69 15.06 12.31
CA ASN A 175 2.86 16.23 13.17
C ASN A 175 4.36 16.54 13.38
N GLY A 176 4.71 17.84 13.44
CA GLY A 176 6.08 18.32 13.59
C GLY A 176 6.74 18.73 12.27
N ASN A 177 8.08 18.73 12.23
CA ASN A 177 8.90 19.26 11.12
C ASN A 177 8.80 18.47 9.79
N LEU A 178 7.97 17.43 9.74
CA LEU A 178 7.78 16.59 8.55
C LEU A 178 6.50 16.96 7.76
N ASN A 179 5.70 17.90 8.25
CA ASN A 179 4.54 18.44 7.52
C ASN A 179 4.87 19.84 6.98
N SER A 180 4.92 19.98 5.65
CA SER A 180 5.18 21.26 4.99
C SER A 180 3.92 22.12 4.82
N SER A 181 2.73 21.57 5.02
CA SER A 181 1.45 22.27 4.79
C SER A 181 1.34 23.59 5.57
N PRO A 182 1.66 23.68 6.86
CA PRO A 182 1.50 24.93 7.62
C PRO A 182 2.32 26.10 7.06
N VAL A 183 3.43 25.81 6.39
CA VAL A 183 4.33 26.82 5.82
C VAL A 183 3.94 27.16 4.39
N PHE A 184 3.65 26.15 3.56
CA PHE A 184 3.51 26.34 2.12
C PHE A 184 2.06 26.51 1.67
N TYR A 185 1.06 26.06 2.43
CA TYR A 185 -0.32 26.00 1.95
C TYR A 185 -0.89 27.38 1.57
N GLU A 186 -0.79 28.38 2.46
CA GLU A 186 -1.29 29.74 2.20
C GLU A 186 -0.58 30.40 1.01
N SER A 187 0.74 30.22 0.91
CA SER A 187 1.54 30.78 -0.19
C SER A 187 1.25 30.09 -1.53
N LEU A 188 1.06 28.76 -1.53
CA LEU A 188 0.62 28.02 -2.71
C LEU A 188 -0.78 28.44 -3.14
N TRP A 189 -1.70 28.58 -2.18
CA TRP A 189 -3.10 28.92 -2.43
C TRP A 189 -3.25 30.32 -3.01
N SER A 190 -2.66 31.33 -2.37
CA SER A 190 -2.70 32.71 -2.83
C SER A 190 -2.13 32.87 -4.25
N ARG A 191 -1.00 32.23 -4.55
CA ARG A 191 -0.42 32.24 -5.91
C ARG A 191 -1.27 31.46 -6.91
N PHE A 192 -1.88 30.35 -6.50
CA PHE A 192 -2.75 29.55 -7.38
C PHE A 192 -3.95 30.35 -7.88
N LEU A 193 -4.57 31.16 -7.02
CA LEU A 193 -5.76 31.95 -7.37
C LEU A 193 -5.50 33.02 -8.45
N ILE A 194 -4.25 33.47 -8.56
CA ILE A 194 -3.85 34.62 -9.39
C ILE A 194 -3.12 34.17 -10.68
N GLN A 195 -2.55 32.96 -10.69
CA GLN A 195 -1.86 32.41 -11.87
C GLN A 195 -2.83 31.62 -12.78
N HIS A 196 -2.61 31.66 -14.10
CA HIS A 196 -3.48 30.99 -15.09
C HIS A 196 -2.78 29.87 -15.90
N ILE A 197 -1.52 29.58 -15.57
CA ILE A 197 -0.61 28.78 -16.39
C ILE A 197 -0.66 27.29 -16.00
N LEU A 198 -0.82 27.01 -14.70
CA LEU A 198 -0.76 25.68 -14.11
C LEU A 198 -2.12 25.25 -13.56
N THR A 199 -2.44 23.96 -13.71
CA THR A 199 -3.45 23.29 -12.87
C THR A 199 -2.75 22.78 -11.61
N ILE A 200 -3.17 23.16 -10.41
CA ILE A 200 -2.61 22.60 -9.16
C ILE A 200 -3.59 21.56 -8.60
N TRP A 201 -3.07 20.38 -8.30
CA TRP A 201 -3.80 19.36 -7.58
C TRP A 201 -3.28 19.26 -6.16
N LEU A 202 -4.17 19.55 -5.21
CA LEU A 202 -3.95 19.34 -3.79
C LEU A 202 -4.59 18.01 -3.45
N LEU A 203 -3.79 17.02 -3.02
CA LEU A 203 -4.35 15.81 -2.46
C LEU A 203 -4.87 16.15 -1.05
N PRO A 204 -6.20 16.17 -0.80
CA PRO A 204 -6.70 16.54 0.50
C PRO A 204 -6.30 15.48 1.54
N LEU A 205 -5.80 15.99 2.66
CA LEU A 205 -5.51 15.24 3.86
C LEU A 205 -6.86 14.78 4.46
N ILE A 206 -7.30 13.56 4.13
CA ILE A 206 -8.44 12.82 4.72
C ILE A 206 -9.66 13.70 5.05
N SER A 207 -10.44 14.04 4.02
CA SER A 207 -11.89 14.06 4.13
C SER A 207 -12.44 13.45 2.84
N ASN A 208 -13.56 12.72 2.92
CA ASN A 208 -14.11 11.86 1.86
C ASN A 208 -14.53 12.56 0.55
N ASN A 209 -13.97 13.73 0.21
CA ASN A 209 -14.29 14.45 -1.01
C ASN A 209 -13.00 14.74 -1.80
N PHE A 210 -12.89 14.12 -2.98
CA PHE A 210 -11.97 14.57 -4.02
C PHE A 210 -12.44 15.95 -4.53
N THR A 211 -11.91 17.04 -3.99
CA THR A 211 -12.19 18.37 -4.55
C THR A 211 -11.31 18.58 -5.77
N LYS A 212 -11.84 18.23 -6.95
CA LYS A 212 -11.22 18.56 -8.23
C LYS A 212 -11.56 20.02 -8.56
N ILE A 213 -10.67 20.96 -8.22
CA ILE A 213 -10.86 22.37 -8.60
C ILE A 213 -10.22 22.57 -9.98
N LEU A 214 -11.05 22.51 -11.01
CA LEU A 214 -10.67 22.89 -12.36
C LEU A 214 -11.03 24.36 -12.58
N ARG A 215 -10.11 25.13 -13.15
CA ARG A 215 -10.45 26.28 -13.99
C ARG A 215 -10.05 25.95 -15.42
#